data_AF-A0AAD2YK64-F1
#
_entry.id   AF-A0AAD2YK64-F1
#
_cell.length_a   1.000
_cell.length_b   1.000
_cell.length_c   1.000
_cell.angle_alpha   90.00
_cell.angle_beta   90.00
_cell.angle_gamma   90.00
#
_symmetry.space_group_name_H-M   'P 1'
#
loop_
_entity.id
_entity.type
_entity.pdbx_description
1 polymer ?
#
loop_
_entity_poly.entity_id
_entity_poly.type
_entity_poly.pdbx_seq_one_letter_code
_entity_poly.pdbx_strand_id
1 'polypeptide(L)'
;MSVSICHTDHPDHSRIADWLLLNGTLTACPGLLHGKLGIAIFFFHYARFTGEELFDEYAWDLVVAMQEQLHANYRPDYEWGIAGIGVGIDYLIRSGLIEVDEDFFEDLDERMYRAVMYDPYPDYSRDEGLTGYGWYWLCRRANAGAADCLSRIAARIEQDQAGFSPGEIRDAARFLRAYAGHPDPVDTLVETDWERLVGAGLAGGYAGAGLESLSSLGAVDTSWRLLL
;
A
#
# COMPACT_ATOMS: atom_id res chain seq x y z
N MET A 1 30.93 -32.29 14.16
CA MET A 1 30.41 -30.93 14.32
C MET A 1 29.24 -30.80 13.36
N SER A 2 28.03 -30.95 13.89
CA SER A 2 26.80 -30.70 13.14
C SER A 2 26.62 -29.20 13.01
N VAL A 3 26.73 -28.67 11.79
CA VAL A 3 26.27 -27.33 11.47
C VAL A 3 24.75 -27.39 11.52
N SER A 4 24.16 -26.81 12.57
CA SER A 4 22.72 -26.56 12.61
C SER A 4 22.47 -25.43 11.62
N ILE A 5 22.01 -25.78 10.41
CA ILE A 5 21.41 -24.81 9.50
C ILE A 5 20.05 -24.50 10.14
N CYS A 6 19.92 -23.30 10.68
CA CYS A 6 18.63 -22.74 11.03
C CYS A 6 17.82 -22.61 9.74
N HIS A 7 16.93 -23.57 9.48
CA HIS A 7 15.85 -23.41 8.53
C HIS A 7 14.91 -22.34 9.09
N THR A 8 15.11 -21.09 8.69
CA THR A 8 14.02 -20.13 8.63
C THR A 8 13.23 -20.50 7.38
N ASP A 9 12.13 -21.24 7.57
CA ASP A 9 11.25 -21.72 6.50
C ASP A 9 10.44 -20.56 5.90
N HIS A 10 11.10 -19.55 5.33
CA HIS A 10 10.42 -18.64 4.41
C HIS A 10 10.00 -19.45 3.18
N PRO A 11 8.72 -19.36 2.75
CA PRO A 11 8.31 -20.05 1.55
C PRO A 11 9.16 -19.56 0.37
N ASP A 12 9.65 -20.51 -0.43
CA ASP A 12 10.39 -20.24 -1.66
C ASP A 12 9.60 -19.23 -2.53
N HIS A 13 10.25 -18.15 -2.97
CA HIS A 13 9.64 -17.09 -3.78
C HIS A 13 8.92 -17.66 -5.01
N SER A 14 9.45 -18.75 -5.58
CA SER A 14 8.83 -19.43 -6.71
C SER A 14 7.47 -20.05 -6.33
N ARG A 15 7.39 -20.67 -5.15
CA ARG A 15 6.13 -21.24 -4.63
C ARG A 15 5.12 -20.16 -4.27
N ILE A 16 5.59 -19.02 -3.79
CA ILE A 16 4.73 -17.85 -3.52
C ILE A 16 4.15 -17.31 -4.84
N ALA A 17 5.00 -17.14 -5.85
CA ALA A 17 4.58 -16.70 -7.17
C ALA A 17 3.56 -17.64 -7.80
N ASP A 18 3.80 -18.96 -7.78
CA ASP A 18 2.85 -19.95 -8.30
C ASP A 18 1.48 -19.87 -7.60
N TRP A 19 1.48 -19.72 -6.27
CA TRP A 19 0.23 -19.58 -5.51
C TRP A 19 -0.49 -18.28 -5.87
N LEU A 20 0.23 -17.17 -5.97
CA LEU A 20 -0.33 -15.88 -6.34
C LEU A 20 -0.83 -15.82 -7.79
N LEU A 21 -0.18 -16.51 -8.73
CA LEU A 21 -0.66 -16.62 -10.12
C LEU A 21 -2.04 -17.28 -10.19
N LEU A 22 -2.23 -18.35 -9.41
CA LEU A 22 -3.48 -19.12 -9.38
C LEU A 22 -4.62 -18.38 -8.65
N ASN A 23 -4.29 -17.49 -7.70
CA ASN A 23 -5.28 -16.87 -6.81
C ASN A 23 -5.41 -15.35 -6.98
N GLY A 24 -4.50 -14.69 -7.69
CA GLY A 24 -4.42 -13.23 -7.76
C GLY A 24 -5.65 -12.60 -8.40
N THR A 25 -5.99 -13.05 -9.62
CA THR A 25 -7.19 -12.57 -10.31
C THR A 25 -8.50 -12.95 -9.60
N LEU A 26 -8.50 -14.04 -8.82
CA LEU A 26 -9.64 -14.47 -7.98
C LEU A 26 -9.81 -13.62 -6.71
N THR A 27 -8.80 -12.82 -6.34
CA THR A 27 -8.85 -11.99 -5.14
C THR A 27 -9.91 -10.90 -5.31
N ALA A 28 -10.96 -10.92 -4.50
CA ALA A 28 -12.09 -10.02 -4.66
C ALA A 28 -11.75 -8.54 -4.35
N CYS A 29 -10.82 -8.32 -3.41
CA CYS A 29 -10.41 -6.99 -2.99
C CYS A 29 -9.48 -6.33 -4.04
N PRO A 30 -9.77 -5.11 -4.51
CA PRO A 30 -8.85 -4.31 -5.31
C PRO A 30 -7.74 -3.63 -4.49
N GLY A 31 -7.96 -3.41 -3.19
CA GLY A 31 -7.12 -2.59 -2.32
C GLY A 31 -5.65 -3.01 -2.21
N LEU A 32 -4.86 -2.13 -1.60
CA LEU A 32 -3.41 -2.31 -1.44
C LEU A 32 -3.06 -3.42 -0.44
N LEU A 33 -3.56 -3.32 0.79
CA LEU A 33 -3.10 -4.18 1.88
C LEU A 33 -3.54 -5.63 1.71
N HIS A 34 -4.75 -5.86 1.21
CA HIS A 34 -5.37 -7.19 1.16
C HIS A 34 -5.78 -7.64 -0.24
N GLY A 35 -5.46 -6.84 -1.27
CA GLY A 35 -6.06 -6.97 -2.59
C GLY A 35 -5.08 -7.06 -3.75
N LYS A 36 -5.65 -6.99 -4.95
CA LYS A 36 -4.96 -7.15 -6.24
C LYS A 36 -3.76 -6.21 -6.39
N LEU A 37 -3.84 -4.98 -5.90
CA LEU A 37 -2.73 -4.04 -6.04
C LEU A 37 -1.49 -4.50 -5.27
N GLY A 38 -1.63 -5.03 -4.05
CA GLY A 38 -0.52 -5.61 -3.30
C GLY A 38 0.14 -6.78 -4.04
N ILE A 39 -0.68 -7.61 -4.71
CA ILE A 39 -0.23 -8.73 -5.53
C ILE A 39 0.49 -8.23 -6.79
N ALA A 40 -0.05 -7.21 -7.45
CA ALA A 40 0.59 -6.58 -8.62
C ALA A 40 1.96 -6.00 -8.26
N ILE A 41 2.08 -5.33 -7.10
CA ILE A 41 3.38 -4.83 -6.60
C ILE A 41 4.40 -5.96 -6.48
N PHE A 42 4.00 -7.11 -5.91
CA PHE A 42 4.88 -8.27 -5.87
C PHE A 42 5.29 -8.71 -7.29
N PHE A 43 4.35 -8.85 -8.22
CA PHE A 43 4.66 -9.36 -9.57
C PHE A 43 5.50 -8.40 -10.41
N PHE A 44 5.33 -7.08 -10.29
CA PHE A 44 6.23 -6.13 -10.96
C PHE A 44 7.69 -6.29 -10.49
N HIS A 45 7.89 -6.47 -9.18
CA HIS A 45 9.22 -6.77 -8.64
C HIS A 45 9.72 -8.16 -9.07
N TYR A 46 8.83 -9.14 -9.09
CA TYR A 46 9.16 -10.51 -9.48
C TYR A 46 9.54 -10.62 -10.97
N ALA A 47 8.87 -9.87 -11.85
CA ALA A 47 9.21 -9.74 -13.26
C ALA A 47 10.64 -9.21 -13.43
N ARG A 48 11.01 -8.15 -12.69
CA ARG A 48 12.39 -7.62 -12.70
C ARG A 48 13.41 -8.61 -12.16
N PHE A 49 13.07 -9.33 -11.10
CA PHE A 49 13.96 -10.31 -10.48
C PHE A 49 14.26 -11.48 -11.43
N THR A 50 13.24 -11.98 -12.13
CA THR A 50 13.35 -13.13 -13.03
C THR A 50 13.77 -12.76 -14.45
N GLY A 51 13.46 -11.54 -14.89
CA GLY A 51 13.60 -11.09 -16.28
C GLY A 51 12.50 -11.58 -17.22
N GLU A 52 11.42 -12.16 -16.69
CA GLU A 52 10.33 -12.75 -17.47
C GLU A 52 9.15 -11.77 -17.63
N GLU A 53 8.88 -11.36 -18.87
CA GLU A 53 7.83 -10.39 -19.24
C GLU A 53 6.41 -10.86 -18.86
N LEU A 54 6.18 -12.18 -18.83
CA LEU A 54 4.88 -12.76 -18.45
C LEU A 54 4.41 -12.34 -17.04
N PHE A 55 5.34 -12.11 -16.11
CA PHE A 55 4.97 -11.63 -14.77
C PHE A 55 4.60 -10.14 -14.77
N ASP A 56 5.18 -9.35 -15.67
CA ASP A 56 4.83 -7.94 -15.86
C ASP A 56 3.43 -7.83 -16.48
N GLU A 57 3.15 -8.61 -17.53
CA GLU A 57 1.83 -8.72 -18.15
C GLU A 57 0.75 -9.11 -17.12
N TYR A 58 1.05 -10.11 -16.29
CA TYR A 58 0.13 -10.53 -15.21
C TYR A 58 -0.08 -9.44 -14.15
N ALA A 59 0.97 -8.69 -13.80
CA ALA A 59 0.85 -7.56 -12.87
C ALA A 59 -0.07 -6.48 -13.44
N TRP A 60 0.02 -6.18 -14.73
CA TRP A 60 -0.88 -5.27 -15.41
C TRP A 60 -2.32 -5.78 -15.46
N ASP A 61 -2.55 -7.06 -15.74
CA ASP A 61 -3.89 -7.66 -15.68
C ASP A 61 -4.54 -7.46 -14.30
N LEU A 62 -3.76 -7.56 -13.22
CA LEU A 62 -4.24 -7.29 -11.86
C LEU A 62 -4.58 -5.82 -11.64
N VAL A 63 -3.80 -4.88 -12.19
CA VAL A 63 -4.07 -3.44 -12.12
C VAL A 63 -5.35 -3.10 -12.89
N VAL A 64 -5.52 -3.62 -14.10
CA VAL A 64 -6.75 -3.42 -14.90
C VAL A 64 -7.95 -4.00 -14.17
N ALA A 65 -7.87 -5.26 -13.72
CA ALA A 65 -8.95 -5.90 -12.98
C ALA A 65 -9.27 -5.19 -11.66
N MET A 66 -8.29 -4.53 -11.03
CA MET A 66 -8.50 -3.67 -9.88
C MET A 66 -9.31 -2.43 -10.27
N GLN A 67 -8.94 -1.73 -11.35
CA GLN A 67 -9.61 -0.50 -11.79
C GLN A 67 -11.08 -0.77 -12.12
N GLU A 68 -11.37 -1.88 -12.79
CA GLU A 68 -12.74 -2.30 -13.12
C GLU A 68 -13.64 -2.52 -11.89
N GLN A 69 -13.07 -2.76 -10.71
CA GLN A 69 -13.82 -2.93 -9.46
C GLN A 69 -14.12 -1.61 -8.73
N LEU A 70 -13.52 -0.49 -9.14
CA LEU A 70 -13.65 0.80 -8.47
C LEU A 70 -14.91 1.55 -8.87
N HIS A 71 -16.07 1.09 -8.42
CA HIS A 71 -17.34 1.79 -8.62
C HIS A 71 -17.38 3.17 -7.94
N ALA A 72 -18.30 4.05 -8.35
CA ALA A 72 -18.37 5.46 -7.91
C ALA A 72 -18.36 5.67 -6.38
N ASN A 73 -18.99 4.78 -5.61
CA ASN A 73 -19.06 4.88 -4.14
C ASN A 73 -18.05 3.95 -3.42
N TYR A 74 -16.96 3.55 -4.09
CA TYR A 74 -15.95 2.69 -3.45
C TYR A 74 -15.27 3.44 -2.31
N ARG A 75 -14.96 2.71 -1.24
CA ARG A 75 -14.50 3.27 0.05
C ARG A 75 -13.17 4.06 -0.10
N PRO A 76 -13.01 5.19 0.58
CA PRO A 76 -11.86 6.09 0.40
C PRO A 76 -10.64 5.74 1.26
N ASP A 77 -10.77 4.81 2.19
CA ASP A 77 -9.76 4.47 3.18
C ASP A 77 -8.51 3.79 2.63
N TYR A 78 -7.54 3.60 3.52
CA TYR A 78 -6.24 3.10 3.16
C TYR A 78 -6.20 1.57 3.06
N GLU A 79 -6.81 0.87 4.02
CA GLU A 79 -6.68 -0.59 4.10
C GLU A 79 -7.35 -1.29 2.92
N TRP A 80 -8.55 -0.84 2.54
CA TRP A 80 -9.35 -1.50 1.51
C TRP A 80 -9.66 -0.59 0.31
N GLY A 81 -9.36 0.70 0.41
CA GLY A 81 -9.95 1.73 -0.42
C GLY A 81 -8.99 2.51 -1.31
N ILE A 82 -9.50 3.63 -1.82
CA ILE A 82 -8.83 4.50 -2.79
C ILE A 82 -7.52 5.07 -2.24
N ALA A 83 -7.46 5.46 -0.97
CA ALA A 83 -6.24 6.05 -0.41
C ALA A 83 -5.06 5.08 -0.53
N GLY A 84 -5.25 3.81 -0.15
CA GLY A 84 -4.23 2.78 -0.26
C GLY A 84 -3.89 2.49 -1.70
N ILE A 85 -4.91 2.43 -2.58
CA ILE A 85 -4.70 2.23 -4.01
C ILE A 85 -3.79 3.32 -4.60
N GLY A 86 -4.11 4.60 -4.33
CA GLY A 86 -3.32 5.71 -4.84
C GLY A 86 -1.89 5.70 -4.33
N VAL A 87 -1.68 5.39 -3.04
CA VAL A 87 -0.33 5.28 -2.46
C VAL A 87 0.44 4.10 -3.06
N GLY A 88 -0.20 2.97 -3.31
CA GLY A 88 0.43 1.81 -3.95
C GLY A 88 0.82 2.06 -5.40
N ILE A 89 -0.03 2.72 -6.19
CA ILE A 89 0.31 3.12 -7.56
C ILE A 89 1.46 4.12 -7.57
N ASP A 90 1.43 5.12 -6.69
CA ASP A 90 2.51 6.09 -6.57
C ASP A 90 3.84 5.43 -6.16
N TYR A 91 3.81 4.39 -5.32
CA TYR A 91 4.98 3.55 -5.04
C TYR A 91 5.52 2.87 -6.30
N LEU A 92 4.65 2.27 -7.13
CA LEU A 92 5.06 1.63 -8.38
C LEU A 92 5.75 2.62 -9.32
N ILE A 93 5.19 3.82 -9.46
CA ILE A 93 5.75 4.91 -10.29
C ILE A 93 7.11 5.36 -9.74
N ARG A 94 7.21 5.65 -8.43
CA ARG A 94 8.47 6.09 -7.81
C ARG A 94 9.57 5.02 -7.85
N SER A 95 9.18 3.75 -7.88
CA SER A 95 10.09 2.60 -8.07
C SER A 95 10.45 2.36 -9.56
N GLY A 96 9.90 3.17 -10.46
CA GLY A 96 10.03 3.06 -11.92
C GLY A 96 9.42 1.79 -12.51
N LEU A 97 8.60 1.06 -11.75
CA LEU A 97 8.02 -0.24 -12.15
C LEU A 97 6.96 -0.06 -13.22
N ILE A 98 6.23 1.05 -13.15
CA ILE A 98 5.20 1.41 -14.13
C ILE A 98 5.36 2.88 -14.53
N GLU A 99 4.83 3.19 -15.70
CA GLU A 99 4.52 4.54 -16.12
C GLU A 99 3.00 4.61 -16.34
N VAL A 100 2.37 5.71 -15.94
CA VAL A 100 0.93 5.92 -16.11
C VAL A 100 0.69 7.26 -16.79
N ASP A 101 -0.45 7.39 -17.45
CA ASP A 101 -0.88 8.63 -18.08
C ASP A 101 -1.17 9.74 -17.05
N GLU A 102 -1.11 11.00 -17.49
CA GLU A 102 -1.29 12.17 -16.62
C GLU A 102 -2.66 12.19 -15.93
N ASP A 103 -3.68 11.62 -16.58
CA ASP A 103 -5.08 11.59 -16.14
C ASP A 103 -5.42 10.38 -15.25
N PHE A 104 -4.49 9.43 -15.05
CA PHE A 104 -4.73 8.20 -14.29
C PHE A 104 -5.33 8.45 -12.90
N PHE A 105 -4.91 9.54 -12.25
CA PHE A 105 -5.34 9.90 -10.90
C PHE A 105 -6.56 10.82 -10.85
N GLU A 106 -7.07 11.34 -11.97
CA GLU A 106 -8.13 12.37 -11.95
C GLU A 106 -9.36 11.92 -11.15
N ASP A 107 -9.89 10.74 -11.46
CA ASP A 107 -11.03 10.16 -10.76
C ASP A 107 -10.73 9.87 -9.28
N LEU A 108 -9.51 9.43 -8.96
CA LEU A 108 -9.11 9.14 -7.59
C LEU A 108 -8.95 10.43 -6.77
N ASP A 109 -8.32 11.45 -7.36
CA ASP A 109 -8.09 12.76 -6.77
C ASP A 109 -9.42 13.46 -6.47
N GLU A 110 -10.41 13.41 -7.38
CA GLU A 110 -11.75 13.96 -7.15
C GLU A 110 -12.44 13.29 -5.96
N ARG A 111 -12.41 11.96 -5.90
CA ARG A 111 -13.07 11.18 -4.86
C ARG A 111 -12.40 11.37 -3.50
N MET A 112 -11.07 11.42 -3.46
CA MET A 112 -10.32 11.69 -2.24
C MET A 112 -10.49 13.13 -1.78
N TYR A 113 -10.63 14.08 -2.70
CA TYR A 113 -10.91 15.48 -2.34
C TYR A 113 -12.27 15.58 -1.67
N ARG A 114 -13.28 14.93 -2.27
CA ARG A 114 -14.62 14.85 -1.68
C ARG A 114 -14.60 14.21 -0.29
N ALA A 115 -13.88 13.09 -0.13
CA ALA A 115 -13.77 12.37 1.13
C ALA A 115 -13.21 13.25 2.27
N VAL A 116 -12.20 14.06 1.98
CA VAL A 116 -11.58 14.96 2.97
C VAL A 116 -12.45 16.19 3.26
N MET A 117 -13.10 16.74 2.23
CA MET A 117 -13.76 18.04 2.33
C MET A 117 -15.22 17.97 2.80
N TYR A 118 -15.93 16.88 2.47
CA TYR A 118 -17.38 16.84 2.59
C TYR A 118 -17.93 15.59 3.29
N ASP A 119 -17.29 14.43 3.13
CA ASP A 119 -17.81 13.18 3.69
C ASP A 119 -17.36 13.01 5.17
N PRO A 120 -18.17 12.32 6.00
CA PRO A 120 -17.74 11.92 7.34
C PRO A 120 -16.68 10.81 7.26
N TYR A 121 -15.72 10.84 8.18
CA TYR A 121 -14.73 9.79 8.36
C TYR A 121 -14.93 9.10 9.73
N PRO A 122 -14.60 7.81 9.87
CA PRO A 122 -14.93 7.03 11.06
C PRO A 122 -14.06 7.41 12.26
N ASP A 123 -12.76 7.66 12.02
CA ASP A 123 -11.76 7.87 13.05
C ASP A 123 -10.49 8.55 12.49
N TYR A 124 -9.42 8.60 13.27
CA TYR A 124 -8.11 9.16 12.90
C TYR A 124 -7.04 8.10 12.62
N SER A 125 -7.43 6.83 12.45
CA SER A 125 -6.51 5.74 12.14
C SER A 125 -5.94 5.90 10.73
N ARG A 126 -4.81 5.25 10.45
CA ARG A 126 -4.34 5.15 9.07
C ARG A 126 -5.30 4.31 8.23
N ASP A 127 -5.71 3.17 8.74
CA ASP A 127 -6.32 2.11 7.95
C ASP A 127 -7.72 2.48 7.47
N GLU A 128 -8.57 3.04 8.34
CA GLU A 128 -9.95 3.45 8.01
C GLU A 128 -10.16 4.98 8.01
N GLY A 129 -9.30 5.69 8.73
CA GLY A 129 -9.52 7.07 9.13
C GLY A 129 -8.85 8.14 8.29
N LEU A 130 -8.97 9.37 8.80
CA LEU A 130 -8.52 10.59 8.12
C LEU A 130 -7.00 10.61 7.86
N THR A 131 -6.23 9.93 8.70
CA THR A 131 -4.77 9.81 8.53
C THR A 131 -4.42 9.04 7.25
N GLY A 132 -5.19 8.02 6.89
CA GLY A 132 -5.03 7.28 5.62
C GLY A 132 -5.24 8.18 4.40
N TYR A 133 -6.24 9.07 4.47
CA TYR A 133 -6.50 10.03 3.39
C TYR A 133 -5.32 11.01 3.27
N GLY A 134 -4.68 11.33 4.39
CA GLY A 134 -3.47 12.14 4.44
C GLY A 134 -2.32 11.51 3.64
N TRP A 135 -2.09 10.21 3.80
CA TRP A 135 -1.04 9.50 3.06
C TRP A 135 -1.22 9.55 1.54
N TYR A 136 -2.47 9.45 1.06
CA TYR A 136 -2.79 9.67 -0.35
C TYR A 136 -2.33 11.06 -0.82
N TRP A 137 -2.72 12.11 -0.10
CA TRP A 137 -2.39 13.48 -0.49
C TRP A 137 -0.90 13.84 -0.31
N LEU A 138 -0.18 13.13 0.56
CA LEU A 138 1.28 13.27 0.65
C LEU A 138 1.99 12.79 -0.61
N CYS A 139 1.51 11.72 -1.22
CA CYS A 139 2.02 11.21 -2.51
C CYS A 139 1.61 12.14 -3.65
N ARG A 140 0.39 12.70 -3.58
CA ARG A 140 -0.17 13.63 -4.57
C ARG A 140 0.15 15.10 -4.28
N ARG A 141 1.25 15.43 -3.58
CA ARG A 141 1.60 16.81 -3.15
C ARG A 141 1.66 17.85 -4.27
N ALA A 142 1.94 17.44 -5.51
CA ALA A 142 1.98 18.34 -6.66
C ALA A 142 0.58 18.68 -7.22
N ASN A 143 -0.46 17.94 -6.83
CA ASN A 143 -1.84 18.21 -7.24
C ASN A 143 -2.38 19.49 -6.55
N ALA A 144 -3.17 20.28 -7.28
CA ALA A 144 -3.73 21.55 -6.80
C ALA A 144 -4.59 21.39 -5.52
N GLY A 145 -5.31 20.27 -5.38
CA GLY A 145 -6.16 19.99 -4.22
C GLY A 145 -5.41 19.49 -2.98
N ALA A 146 -4.12 19.13 -3.12
CA ALA A 146 -3.36 18.51 -2.04
C ALA A 146 -3.12 19.46 -0.86
N ALA A 147 -2.82 20.74 -1.12
CA ALA A 147 -2.54 21.71 -0.07
C ALA A 147 -3.76 21.92 0.85
N ASP A 148 -4.95 22.07 0.26
CA ASP A 148 -6.21 22.24 1.00
C ASP A 148 -6.56 20.98 1.80
N CYS A 149 -6.40 19.80 1.19
CA CYS A 149 -6.68 18.55 1.87
C CYS A 149 -5.72 18.30 3.05
N LEU A 150 -4.41 18.42 2.82
CA LEU A 150 -3.40 18.18 3.85
C LEU A 150 -3.54 19.15 5.03
N SER A 151 -3.75 20.44 4.75
CA SER A 151 -3.94 21.45 5.79
C SER A 151 -5.20 21.19 6.63
N ARG A 152 -6.31 20.80 5.99
CA ARG A 152 -7.54 20.42 6.68
C ARG A 152 -7.37 19.19 7.56
N ILE A 153 -6.72 18.14 7.04
CA ILE A 153 -6.43 16.91 7.79
C ILE A 153 -5.58 17.22 9.01
N ALA A 154 -4.48 17.95 8.85
CA ALA A 154 -3.60 18.33 9.95
C ALA A 154 -4.35 19.15 11.02
N ALA A 155 -5.16 20.14 10.62
CA ALA A 155 -5.95 20.94 11.53
C ALA A 155 -6.98 20.10 12.32
N ARG A 156 -7.63 19.12 11.68
CA ARG A 156 -8.58 18.21 12.34
C ARG A 156 -7.88 17.31 13.36
N ILE A 157 -6.73 16.75 12.97
CA ILE A 157 -5.92 15.94 13.87
C ILE A 157 -5.51 16.75 15.11
N GLU A 158 -5.00 17.97 14.93
CA GLU A 158 -4.60 18.86 16.04
C GLU A 158 -5.76 19.26 16.95
N GLN A 159 -6.94 19.47 16.39
CA GLN A 159 -8.14 19.85 17.14
C GLN A 159 -8.64 18.73 18.07
N ASP A 160 -8.60 17.47 17.60
CA ASP A 160 -9.32 16.36 18.23
C ASP A 160 -8.41 15.39 19.03
N GLN A 161 -7.11 15.70 19.18
CA GLN A 161 -6.10 14.79 19.78
C GLN A 161 -6.48 14.17 21.13
N ALA A 162 -7.26 14.87 21.96
CA ALA A 162 -7.64 14.41 23.28
C ALA A 162 -8.52 13.13 23.27
N GLY A 163 -9.15 12.81 22.13
CA GLY A 163 -10.03 11.65 21.99
C GLY A 163 -9.38 10.39 21.40
N PHE A 164 -8.10 10.45 21.04
CA PHE A 164 -7.49 9.39 20.24
C PHE A 164 -7.17 8.13 21.05
N SER A 165 -7.42 6.98 20.44
CA SER A 165 -6.86 5.70 20.89
C SER A 165 -5.33 5.67 20.72
N PRO A 166 -4.61 4.76 21.40
CA PRO A 166 -3.16 4.63 21.22
C PRO A 166 -2.72 4.39 19.78
N GLY A 167 -3.54 3.68 18.98
CA GLY A 167 -3.27 3.46 17.56
C GLY A 167 -3.37 4.74 16.75
N GLU A 168 -4.45 5.51 16.95
CA GLU A 168 -4.65 6.80 16.29
C GLU A 168 -3.58 7.83 16.68
N ILE A 169 -3.14 7.87 17.94
CA ILE A 169 -2.04 8.74 18.38
C ILE A 169 -0.78 8.44 17.57
N ARG A 170 -0.43 7.16 17.43
CA ARG A 170 0.74 6.73 16.66
C ARG A 170 0.59 7.10 15.19
N ASP A 171 -0.52 6.73 14.57
CA ASP A 171 -0.75 6.94 13.14
C ASP A 171 -0.78 8.44 12.79
N ALA A 172 -1.51 9.23 13.57
CA ALA A 172 -1.57 10.69 13.41
C ALA A 172 -0.20 11.35 13.60
N ALA A 173 0.59 10.90 14.60
CA ALA A 173 1.93 11.42 14.81
C ALA A 173 2.85 11.14 13.61
N ARG A 174 2.76 9.93 13.03
CA ARG A 174 3.52 9.58 11.81
C ARG A 174 3.15 10.46 10.63
N PHE A 175 1.85 10.65 10.41
CA PHE A 175 1.37 11.53 9.35
C PHE A 175 1.82 12.98 9.55
N LEU A 176 1.67 13.56 10.74
CA LEU A 176 2.08 14.94 11.00
C LEU A 176 3.58 15.16 10.77
N ARG A 177 4.42 14.18 11.12
CA ARG A 177 5.85 14.21 10.81
C ARG A 177 6.11 14.19 9.31
N ALA A 178 5.49 13.28 8.57
CA ALA A 178 5.60 13.22 7.12
C ALA A 178 5.05 14.49 6.42
N TYR A 179 3.97 15.06 6.95
CA TYR A 179 3.40 16.32 6.52
C TYR A 179 4.38 17.48 6.68
N ALA A 180 5.11 17.53 7.80
CA ALA A 180 6.19 18.48 8.05
C ALA A 180 7.46 18.24 7.23
N GLY A 181 7.51 17.19 6.38
CA GLY A 181 8.69 16.86 5.57
C GLY A 181 9.71 15.97 6.28
N HIS A 182 9.30 15.29 7.36
CA HIS A 182 10.15 14.40 8.15
C HIS A 182 9.53 12.99 8.26
N PRO A 183 9.39 12.24 7.15
CA PRO A 183 8.81 10.90 7.20
C PRO A 183 9.65 9.95 8.06
N ASP A 184 8.98 8.97 8.69
CA ASP A 184 9.65 7.94 9.49
C ASP A 184 10.59 7.08 8.61
N PRO A 185 11.73 6.63 9.15
CA PRO A 185 12.58 5.66 8.47
C PRO A 185 11.92 4.28 8.41
N VAL A 186 12.18 3.55 7.32
CA VAL A 186 11.62 2.21 7.03
C VAL A 186 11.76 1.23 8.20
N ASP A 187 12.90 1.26 8.90
CA ASP A 187 13.24 0.32 9.98
C ASP A 187 12.39 0.48 11.26
N THR A 188 11.51 1.48 11.32
CA THR A 188 10.60 1.69 12.45
C THR A 188 9.22 1.03 12.26
N LEU A 189 9.04 0.33 11.13
CA LEU A 189 7.82 -0.39 10.82
C LEU A 189 7.86 -1.78 11.45
N VAL A 190 6.70 -2.23 11.95
CA VAL A 190 6.60 -3.49 12.68
C VAL A 190 6.82 -4.63 11.68
N GLU A 191 7.80 -5.50 11.96
CA GLU A 191 7.95 -6.75 11.24
C GLU A 191 6.66 -7.55 11.40
N THR A 192 6.02 -7.87 10.28
CA THR A 192 4.79 -8.65 10.32
C THR A 192 5.16 -10.13 10.44
N ASP A 193 4.36 -10.87 11.20
CA ASP A 193 4.55 -12.30 11.38
C ASP A 193 4.18 -13.06 10.09
N TRP A 194 5.21 -13.36 9.29
CA TRP A 194 5.07 -14.08 8.01
C TRP A 194 4.89 -15.59 8.17
N GLU A 195 4.88 -16.12 9.40
CA GLU A 195 4.63 -17.54 9.65
C GLU A 195 3.13 -17.89 9.58
N ARG A 196 2.25 -16.88 9.60
CA ARG A 196 0.78 -17.04 9.51
C ARG A 196 0.20 -16.20 8.39
N LEU A 197 0.50 -16.57 7.16
CA LEU A 197 -0.05 -15.89 5.98
C LEU A 197 -1.58 -16.06 5.90
N VAL A 198 -2.28 -14.94 5.87
CA VAL A 198 -3.74 -14.87 5.70
C VAL A 198 -4.03 -14.09 4.43
N GLY A 199 -4.40 -14.80 3.36
CA GLY A 199 -4.79 -14.17 2.09
C GLY A 199 -3.63 -13.78 1.18
N ALA A 200 -3.98 -13.14 0.06
CA ALA A 200 -3.06 -12.90 -1.05
C ALA A 200 -2.31 -11.56 -0.99
N GLY A 201 -2.82 -10.59 -0.21
CA GLY A 201 -2.35 -9.20 -0.21
C GLY A 201 -0.98 -8.96 0.41
N LEU A 202 -0.65 -7.68 0.52
CA LEU A 202 0.63 -7.17 1.04
C LEU A 202 0.75 -7.32 2.57
N ALA A 203 -0.29 -6.95 3.32
CA ALA A 203 -0.31 -7.01 4.77
C ALA A 203 -0.71 -8.41 5.24
N GLY A 204 0.17 -9.08 5.98
CA GLY A 204 -0.08 -10.43 6.48
C GLY A 204 -0.26 -11.52 5.41
N GLY A 205 -0.03 -11.23 4.12
CA GLY A 205 -0.37 -12.12 3.00
C GLY A 205 0.83 -12.57 2.17
N TYR A 206 0.54 -13.41 1.16
CA TYR A 206 1.56 -14.02 0.29
C TYR A 206 2.37 -12.98 -0.51
N ALA A 207 1.78 -11.87 -0.95
CA ALA A 207 2.53 -10.85 -1.69
C ALA A 207 3.58 -10.16 -0.81
N GLY A 208 3.25 -9.83 0.44
CA GLY A 208 4.20 -9.28 1.41
C GLY A 208 5.34 -10.26 1.70
N ALA A 209 5.01 -11.52 1.98
CA ALA A 209 6.01 -12.56 2.19
C ALA A 209 6.92 -12.79 0.97
N GLY A 210 6.37 -12.65 -0.24
CA GLY A 210 7.12 -12.68 -1.49
C GLY A 210 8.13 -11.55 -1.59
N LEU A 211 7.71 -10.31 -1.32
CA LEU A 211 8.60 -9.15 -1.31
C LEU A 211 9.68 -9.24 -0.24
N GLU A 212 9.37 -9.80 0.93
CA GLU A 212 10.35 -10.09 1.97
C GLU A 212 11.40 -11.11 1.52
N SER A 213 10.94 -12.19 0.88
CA SER A 213 11.83 -13.20 0.29
C SER A 213 12.77 -12.55 -0.74
N LEU A 214 12.25 -11.73 -1.65
CA LEU A 214 13.06 -10.99 -2.63
C LEU A 214 14.02 -9.98 -1.96
N SER A 215 13.58 -9.31 -0.90
CA SER A 215 14.41 -8.36 -0.14
C SER A 215 15.56 -9.07 0.55
N SER A 216 15.32 -10.26 1.12
CA SER A 216 16.36 -11.09 1.76
C SER A 216 17.43 -11.56 0.77
N LEU A 217 17.08 -11.69 -0.51
CA LEU A 217 17.99 -12.03 -1.60
C LEU A 217 18.74 -10.81 -2.16
N GLY A 218 18.42 -9.60 -1.69
CA GLY A 218 18.96 -8.35 -2.22
C GLY A 218 18.43 -7.95 -3.59
N ALA A 219 17.32 -8.56 -4.05
CA ALA A 219 16.71 -8.27 -5.34
C ALA A 219 15.80 -7.03 -5.32
N VAL A 220 15.23 -6.72 -4.15
CA VAL A 220 14.31 -5.60 -3.92
C VAL A 220 14.76 -4.89 -2.64
N ASP A 221 14.71 -3.56 -2.61
CA ASP A 221 14.99 -2.81 -1.39
C ASP A 221 13.77 -2.81 -0.44
N THR A 222 13.94 -2.42 0.82
CA THR A 222 12.88 -2.53 1.83
C THR A 222 11.87 -1.38 1.81
N SER A 223 11.94 -0.43 0.86
CA SER A 223 11.06 0.74 0.82
C SER A 223 9.57 0.39 0.67
N TRP A 224 9.23 -0.75 0.06
CA TRP A 224 7.84 -1.24 -0.02
C TRP A 224 7.20 -1.40 1.36
N ARG A 225 7.98 -1.61 2.43
CA ARG A 225 7.44 -1.72 3.78
C ARG A 225 6.75 -0.43 4.23
N LEU A 226 7.09 0.74 3.67
CA LEU A 226 6.39 2.01 3.93
C LEU A 226 4.90 1.98 3.58
N LEU A 227 4.47 0.98 2.82
CA LEU A 227 3.07 0.73 2.50
C LEU A 227 2.30 0.07 3.65
N LEU A 228 3.01 -0.56 4.61
CA LEU A 228 2.48 -1.31 5.77
C LEU A 228 2.46 -0.51 7.06
#